data_AF-A0A0B7IVI6-F1
#
_entry.id   AF-A0A0B7IVI6-F1
#
_cell.length_a   1.000
_cell.length_b   1.000
_cell.length_c   1.000
_cell.angle_alpha   90.00
_cell.angle_beta   90.00
_cell.angle_gamma   90.00
#
_symmetry.space_group_name_H-M   'P 1'
#
loop_
_entity.id
_entity.type
_entity.pdbx_description
1 polymer ?
#
loop_
_entity_poly.entity_id
_entity_poly.type
_entity_poly.pdbx_seq_one_letter_code
_entity_poly.pdbx_strand_id
1 'polypeptide(L)' 'MHIVIHQIKSWLRTIMVHVSKKHIERYFNEFCYRINRSQSKINIFHNTILRMINHKPITIKEIQNVNL' A
#
# COMPACT_ATOMS: atom_id res chain seq x y z
N MET A 1 -7.59 0.49 -19.22
CA MET A 1 -7.29 -0.96 -19.36
C MET A 1 -5.86 -1.26 -19.83
N HIS A 2 -5.26 -0.50 -20.75
CA HIS A 2 -3.89 -0.74 -21.24
C HIS A 2 -2.80 -0.76 -20.15
N ILE A 3 -2.89 0.12 -19.14
CA ILE A 3 -1.90 0.22 -18.05
C ILE A 3 -1.85 -1.09 -17.25
N VAL A 4 -2.99 -1.66 -16.88
CA VAL A 4 -3.06 -2.91 -16.11
C VAL A 4 -2.42 -4.07 -16.89
N ILE A 5 -2.69 -4.15 -18.21
CA ILE A 5 -2.10 -5.16 -19.09
C ILE A 5 -0.58 -5.00 -19.16
N HIS A 6 -0.08 -3.77 -19.27
CA HIS A 6 1.36 -3.50 -19.26
C HIS A 6 2.03 -3.92 -17.94
N GLN A 7 1.41 -3.61 -16.80
CA GLN A 7 1.92 -4.00 -15.48
C GLN A 7 1.99 -5.52 -15.31
N ILE A 8 0.97 -6.26 -15.77
CA ILE A 8 0.97 -7.73 -15.74
C ILE A 8 2.08 -8.30 -16.64
N LYS A 9 2.24 -7.77 -17.85
CA LYS A 9 3.31 -8.20 -18.77
C LYS A 9 4.70 -7.95 -18.20
N SER A 10 4.92 -6.77 -17.60
CA SER A 10 6.21 -6.42 -17.00
C SER A 10 6.52 -7.26 -15.77
N TRP A 11 5.50 -7.56 -14.95
CA TRP A 11 5.63 -8.48 -13.81
C TRP A 11 5.95 -9.91 -14.25
N LEU A 12 5.26 -10.44 -15.25
CA LEU A 12 5.51 -11.80 -15.75
C LEU A 12 6.94 -11.96 -16.30
N ARG A 13 7.53 -10.88 -16.83
CA ARG A 13 8.94 -10.87 -17.29
C ARG A 13 9.94 -10.86 -16.13
N THR A 14 9.59 -10.29 -14.98
CA THR A 14 10.48 -10.18 -13.83
C THR A 14 10.33 -11.32 -12.82
N ILE A 15 9.26 -12.11 -12.88
CA ILE A 15 9.17 -13.32 -12.06
C ILE A 15 10.23 -14.35 -12.49
N MET A 16 10.74 -15.06 -11.50
CA MET A 16 11.75 -16.11 -11.69
C MET A 16 11.08 -17.28 -12.42
N VAL A 17 11.43 -17.52 -13.68
CA VAL A 17 10.81 -18.57 -14.54
C VAL A 17 11.00 -20.01 -14.03
N HIS A 18 11.89 -20.23 -13.06
CA HIS A 18 12.16 -21.53 -12.44
C HIS A 18 11.39 -21.77 -11.13
N VAL A 19 10.30 -21.04 -10.90
CA VAL A 19 9.48 -21.24 -9.70
C VAL A 19 8.57 -22.45 -9.87
N SER A 20 8.66 -23.41 -8.94
CA SER A 20 7.71 -24.53 -8.87
C SER A 20 6.28 -24.00 -8.82
N LYS A 21 5.34 -24.72 -9.46
CA LYS A 21 3.89 -24.36 -9.49
C LYS A 21 3.32 -23.99 -8.12
N LYS A 22 3.88 -24.56 -7.05
CA LYS A 22 3.51 -24.28 -5.65
C LYS A 22 3.74 -22.83 -5.20
N HIS A 23 4.65 -22.09 -5.82
CA HIS A 23 4.98 -20.72 -5.39
C HIS A 23 4.30 -19.63 -6.24
N ILE A 24 3.78 -19.98 -7.42
CA ILE A 24 3.16 -19.03 -8.37
C ILE A 24 2.01 -18.26 -7.70
N GLU A 25 1.17 -18.95 -6.93
CA GLU A 25 0.04 -18.33 -6.25
C GLU A 25 0.49 -17.27 -5.23
N ARG A 26 1.56 -17.55 -4.48
CA ARG A 26 2.13 -16.59 -3.53
C ARG A 26 2.69 -15.35 -4.24
N TYR A 27 3.41 -15.53 -5.35
CA TYR A 27 3.90 -14.42 -6.16
C TYR A 27 2.75 -13.59 -6.77
N PHE A 28 1.69 -14.26 -7.22
CA PHE A 28 0.52 -13.58 -7.76
C PHE A 28 -0.21 -12.74 -6.69
N ASN A 29 -0.40 -13.31 -5.50
CA ASN A 29 -0.99 -12.59 -4.37
C ASN A 29 -0.15 -11.35 -3.99
N GLU A 30 1.18 -11.48 -3.98
CA GLU A 30 2.08 -10.35 -3.72
C GLU A 30 1.99 -9.27 -4.80
N PHE A 31 1.90 -9.67 -6.08
CA PHE A 31 1.70 -8.74 -7.19
C PHE A 31 0.38 -7.98 -7.06
N CYS A 32 -0.73 -8.68 -6.79
CA CYS A 32 -2.02 -8.05 -6.55
C CYS A 32 -1.97 -7.06 -5.38
N TYR A 33 -1.30 -7.41 -4.28
CA TYR A 33 -1.08 -6.49 -3.17
C TYR A 33 -0.33 -5.21 -3.59
N ARG A 34 0.78 -5.35 -4.35
CA ARG A 34 1.59 -4.21 -4.83
C ARG A 34 0.80 -3.29 -5.76
N ILE A 35 0.04 -3.87 -6.70
CA ILE A 35 -0.80 -3.10 -7.61
C ILE A 35 -1.90 -2.38 -6.85
N ASN A 36 -2.64 -3.07 -5.98
CA ASN A 36 -3.71 -2.46 -5.18
C ASN A 36 -3.17 -1.32 -4.30
N ARG A 37 -2.00 -1.50 -3.68
CA ARG A 37 -1.32 -0.44 -2.94
C ARG A 37 -0.95 0.75 -3.85
N SER A 38 -0.42 0.50 -5.05
CA SER A 38 -0.04 1.59 -5.99
C SER A 38 -1.25 2.35 -6.55
N GLN A 39 -2.38 1.67 -6.74
CA GLN A 39 -3.62 2.25 -7.26
C GLN A 39 -4.47 2.90 -6.18
N SER A 40 -4.31 2.49 -4.92
CA SER A 40 -4.96 3.12 -3.77
C SER A 40 -4.47 4.56 -3.60
N LYS A 41 -5.21 5.51 -4.17
CA LYS A 41 -4.95 6.96 -4.07
C LYS A 41 -5.16 7.48 -2.64
N ILE A 42 -5.91 6.76 -1.83
CA ILE A 42 -5.98 6.95 -0.37
C ILE A 42 -4.73 6.30 0.21
N ASN A 43 -3.63 7.04 0.13
CA ASN A 43 -2.38 6.63 0.75
C ASN A 43 -2.48 6.85 2.27
N ILE A 44 -1.69 6.09 3.03
CA ILE A 44 -1.49 6.33 4.46
C ILE A 44 -1.18 7.81 4.71
N PHE A 45 -0.39 8.43 3.83
CA PHE A 45 -0.10 9.86 3.88
C PHE A 45 -1.36 10.74 3.79
N HIS A 46 -2.28 10.47 2.85
CA HIS A 46 -3.53 11.22 2.71
C HIS A 46 -4.42 11.08 3.96
N ASN A 47 -4.51 9.87 4.51
CA ASN A 47 -5.23 9.62 5.75
C ASN A 47 -4.59 10.32 6.96
N THR A 48 -3.25 10.38 7.02
CA THR A 48 -2.54 11.14 8.05
C THR A 48 -2.81 12.64 7.94
N ILE A 49 -2.75 13.21 6.73
CA ILE A 49 -3.08 14.62 6.49
C ILE A 49 -4.52 14.91 6.91
N LEU A 50 -5.49 14.09 6.48
CA LEU A 50 -6.89 14.23 6.88
C LEU A 50 -7.07 14.16 8.39
N ARG A 51 -6.37 13.23 9.07
CA ARG A 51 -6.39 13.13 10.53
C ARG A 51 -5.83 14.39 11.18
N MET A 52 -4.73 14.93 10.69
CA MET A 52 -4.15 16.17 11.21
C MET A 52 -5.09 17.37 11.02
N ILE A 53 -5.73 17.50 9.85
CA ILE A 53 -6.68 18.57 9.55
C ILE A 53 -7.92 18.49 10.44
N ASN A 54 -8.45 17.29 10.65
CA ASN A 54 -9.67 17.07 11.43
C ASN A 54 -9.42 17.06 12.95
N HIS A 55 -8.16 17.00 13.38
CA HIS A 55 -7.81 16.98 14.80
C HIS A 55 -7.93 18.38 15.39
N LYS A 56 -8.54 18.48 16.58
CA LYS A 56 -8.64 19.76 17.31
C LYS A 56 -7.25 20.24 17.71
N PRO A 57 -6.98 21.56 17.74
CA PRO A 57 -5.73 22.06 18.29
C PRO A 57 -5.60 21.58 19.73
N ILE A 58 -4.44 21.01 20.06
CA ILE A 58 -4.16 20.45 21.39
C ILE A 58 -2.89 21.10 21.92
N THR A 59 -2.88 21.41 23.21
CA THR A 59 -1.70 22.00 23.85
C THR A 59 -0.70 20.93 24.29
N ILE A 60 0.58 21.29 24.41
CA ILE A 60 1.63 20.36 24.85
C ILE A 60 1.31 19.76 26.24
N LYS A 61 0.67 20.54 27.12
CA LYS A 61 0.23 20.09 28.45
C LYS A 61 -0.83 18.98 28.37
N GLU A 62 -1.77 19.08 27.43
CA GLU A 62 -2.80 18.05 27.22
C GLU A 62 -2.22 16.75 26.64
N ILE A 63 -1.21 16.83 25.77
CA ILE A 63 -0.50 15.66 25.23
C ILE A 63 0.21 14.89 26.34
N GLN A 64 0.81 15.59 27.30
CA GLN A 64 1.51 14.97 28.43
C GLN A 64 0.56 14.24 29.38
N ASN A 65 -0.68 14.71 29.53
CA ASN A 65 -1.68 14.11 30.40
C ASN A 65 -2.40 12.89 29.78
N VAL A 66 -2.40 12.73 28.45
CA VAL A 66 -3.01 11.57 27.76
C VAL A 66 -2.12 10.33 27.80
N ASN A 67 -0.81 10.50 28.05
CA ASN A 67 0.15 9.41 28.13
C ASN A 67 0.41 8.92 29.58
N LEU A 68 -0.45 9.30 30.52
CA LEU A 68 -0.53 8.84 31.91
C LEU A 68 -1.89 8.17 32.15
#